data_AF-A0AAJ1EAC0-F1
#
_entry.id   AF-A0AAJ1EAC0-F1
#
_cell.length_a   1.000
_cell.length_b   1.000
_cell.length_c   1.000
_cell.angle_alpha   90.00
_cell.angle_beta   90.00
_cell.angle_gamma   90.00
#
_symmetry.space_group_name_H-M   'P 1'
#
loop_
_entity.id
_entity.type
_entity.pdbx_description
1 polymer ?
#
loop_
_entity_poly.entity_id
_entity_poly.type
_entity_poly.pdbx_seq_one_letter_code
_entity_poly.pdbx_strand_id
1 'polypeptide(L)'
;MTSDPRRSVVNQDALPGNFPTHRHSGAFWEALGRTVGTFGFLEETIAKAIFAFTGTREIPEHKIEAEFEKWLSTLQKALSDPLGGLIDAYGKAVRQHPDATLTNLQDLLDDLRKAAELRNVLCHGSWRVPDDAGRSIPHYVDRKNRVFETPIDVAYLDQVRRHVVELACAVINSVSHMGWQFPGSQSPGRQIL
;
A
#
# COMPACT_ATOMS: atom_id res chain seq x y z
N MET A 1 50.78 21.69 8.15
CA MET A 1 50.69 20.25 8.48
C MET A 1 49.22 19.90 8.62
N THR A 2 48.63 19.27 7.60
CA THR A 2 47.30 18.66 7.73
C THR A 2 47.46 17.39 8.54
N SER A 3 46.86 17.32 9.72
CA SER A 3 46.87 16.11 10.55
C SER A 3 46.29 14.94 9.76
N ASP A 4 46.96 13.79 9.79
CA ASP A 4 46.47 12.57 9.17
C ASP A 4 45.09 12.19 9.72
N PRO A 5 44.12 11.75 8.89
CA PRO A 5 42.77 11.46 9.34
C PRO A 5 42.77 10.26 10.28
N ARG A 6 42.21 10.45 11.49
CA ARG A 6 41.97 9.37 12.45
C ARG A 6 40.86 8.45 11.92
N ARG A 7 41.20 7.19 11.67
CA ARG A 7 40.28 6.14 11.19
C ARG A 7 39.78 5.30 12.37
N SER A 8 38.54 4.81 12.27
CA SER A 8 37.96 3.87 13.23
C SER A 8 36.96 2.94 12.54
N VAL A 9 36.62 1.83 13.19
CA VAL A 9 35.61 0.86 12.77
C VAL A 9 34.64 0.58 13.90
N VAL A 10 33.40 0.21 13.58
CA VAL A 10 32.38 -0.13 14.58
C VAL A 10 32.70 -1.48 15.22
N ASN A 11 32.72 -1.55 16.55
CA ASN A 11 32.79 -2.81 17.29
C ASN A 11 31.39 -3.44 17.34
N GLN A 12 31.15 -4.45 16.49
CA GLN A 12 29.84 -5.11 16.39
C GLN A 12 29.48 -5.91 17.65
N ASP A 13 30.47 -6.46 18.35
CA ASP A 13 30.26 -7.24 19.58
C ASP A 13 29.80 -6.38 20.77
N ALA A 14 30.02 -5.07 20.68
CA ALA A 14 29.58 -4.09 21.68
C ALA A 14 28.21 -3.47 21.38
N LEU A 15 27.53 -3.88 20.29
CA LEU A 15 26.21 -3.37 19.96
C LEU A 15 25.13 -3.96 20.90
N PRO A 16 24.09 -3.18 21.24
CA PRO A 16 22.98 -3.70 22.02
C PRO A 16 22.22 -4.78 21.24
N GLY A 17 21.59 -5.70 21.97
CA GLY A 17 20.67 -6.67 21.36
C GLY A 17 19.58 -5.95 20.56
N ASN A 18 19.22 -6.49 19.39
CA ASN A 18 18.31 -5.87 18.42
C ASN A 18 18.79 -4.52 17.85
N PHE A 19 20.10 -4.24 17.78
CA PHE A 19 20.57 -3.09 17.01
C PHE A 19 20.14 -3.20 15.53
N PRO A 20 19.63 -2.12 14.88
CA PRO A 20 19.45 -0.75 15.39
C PRO A 20 18.07 -0.46 16.02
N THR A 21 17.17 -1.43 16.07
CA THR A 21 15.76 -1.28 16.50
C THR A 21 15.54 -1.27 18.02
N HIS A 22 16.58 -1.58 18.81
CA HIS A 22 16.59 -1.66 20.28
C HIS A 22 16.04 -0.45 21.05
N ARG A 23 15.95 0.73 20.43
CA ARG A 23 15.45 1.97 21.07
C ARG A 23 13.93 2.02 21.20
N HIS A 24 13.23 1.19 20.44
CA HIS A 24 11.77 1.10 20.44
C HIS A 24 11.31 -0.18 21.14
N SER A 25 10.10 -0.14 21.68
CA SER A 25 9.49 -1.34 22.28
C SER A 25 9.18 -2.39 21.21
N GLY A 26 9.13 -3.66 21.60
CA GLY A 26 8.67 -4.73 20.70
C GLY A 26 7.25 -4.48 20.17
N ALA A 27 6.37 -3.92 21.01
CA ALA A 27 5.01 -3.58 20.64
C ALA A 27 4.95 -2.54 19.51
N PHE A 28 5.85 -1.55 19.50
CA PHE A 28 5.97 -0.60 18.41
C PHE A 28 6.32 -1.29 17.09
N TRP A 29 7.32 -2.18 17.09
CA TRP A 29 7.73 -2.91 15.90
C TRP A 29 6.67 -3.89 15.40
N GLU A 30 5.96 -4.55 16.31
CA GLU A 30 4.83 -5.40 15.95
C GLU A 30 3.72 -4.60 15.28
N ALA A 31 3.31 -3.47 15.87
CA ALA A 31 2.28 -2.60 15.31
C ALA A 31 2.69 -2.06 13.94
N LEU A 32 3.94 -1.63 13.77
CA LEU A 32 4.48 -1.17 12.50
C LEU A 32 4.45 -2.29 11.45
N GLY A 33 4.96 -3.47 11.80
CA GLY A 33 4.99 -4.63 10.91
C GLY A 33 3.60 -5.07 10.47
N ARG A 34 2.63 -5.13 11.40
CA ARG A 34 1.22 -5.43 11.06
C ARG A 34 0.63 -4.37 10.13
N THR A 35 0.93 -3.10 10.36
CA THR A 35 0.44 -1.99 9.52
C THR A 35 1.02 -2.08 8.11
N VAL A 36 2.33 -2.28 7.98
CA VAL A 36 3.01 -2.47 6.68
C VAL A 36 2.48 -3.72 5.95
N GLY A 37 2.28 -4.83 6.67
CA GLY A 37 1.68 -6.03 6.10
C GLY A 37 0.24 -5.82 5.61
N THR A 38 -0.54 -4.97 6.29
CA THR A 38 -1.89 -4.60 5.85
C THR A 38 -1.87 -3.77 4.56
N PHE A 39 -0.86 -2.91 4.37
CA PHE A 39 -0.65 -2.24 3.09
C PHE A 39 -0.33 -3.21 1.95
N GLY A 40 0.47 -4.25 2.21
CA GLY A 40 0.72 -5.31 1.24
C GLY A 40 -0.56 -6.05 0.81
N PHE A 41 -1.45 -6.33 1.77
CA PHE A 41 -2.78 -6.88 1.47
C PHE A 41 -3.64 -5.92 0.63
N LEU A 42 -3.61 -4.60 0.93
CA LEU A 42 -4.32 -3.61 0.12
C LEU A 42 -3.77 -3.56 -1.32
N GLU A 43 -2.45 -3.58 -1.50
CA GLU A 43 -1.80 -3.62 -2.82
C GLU A 43 -2.29 -4.82 -3.64
N GLU A 44 -2.27 -6.03 -3.06
CA GLU A 44 -2.80 -7.25 -3.69
C GLU A 44 -4.30 -7.14 -3.98
N THR A 45 -5.08 -6.57 -3.06
CA THR A 45 -6.52 -6.39 -3.20
C THR A 45 -6.85 -5.47 -4.39
N ILE A 46 -6.10 -4.38 -4.56
CA ILE A 46 -6.24 -3.49 -5.71
C ILE A 46 -5.88 -4.21 -7.02
N ALA A 47 -4.82 -5.02 -7.04
CA ALA A 47 -4.45 -5.81 -8.20
C ALA A 47 -5.56 -6.80 -8.62
N LYS A 48 -6.17 -7.49 -7.64
CA LYS A 48 -7.34 -8.37 -7.87
C LYS A 48 -8.56 -7.60 -8.37
N ALA A 49 -8.79 -6.39 -7.87
CA ALA A 49 -9.86 -5.54 -8.38
C ALA A 49 -9.59 -5.10 -9.83
N ILE A 50 -8.35 -4.74 -10.18
CA ILE A 50 -7.97 -4.46 -11.58
C ILE A 50 -8.28 -5.66 -12.46
N PHE A 51 -7.89 -6.87 -12.06
CA PHE A 51 -8.24 -8.09 -12.77
C PHE A 51 -9.76 -8.23 -12.96
N ALA A 52 -10.55 -8.05 -11.90
CA ALA A 52 -12.00 -8.13 -11.97
C ALA A 52 -12.59 -7.11 -12.96
N PHE A 53 -12.32 -5.83 -12.78
CA PHE A 53 -12.84 -4.76 -13.65
C PHE A 53 -12.34 -4.87 -15.09
N THR A 54 -11.18 -5.46 -15.35
CA THR A 54 -10.70 -5.60 -16.74
C THR A 54 -11.19 -6.88 -17.40
N GLY A 55 -11.39 -7.95 -16.63
CA GLY A 55 -11.84 -9.27 -17.11
C GLY A 55 -13.34 -9.40 -17.28
N THR A 56 -14.16 -8.63 -16.56
CA THR A 56 -15.63 -8.67 -16.68
C THR A 56 -16.19 -7.66 -17.67
N ARG A 57 -15.33 -6.86 -18.32
CA ARG A 57 -15.74 -5.87 -19.32
C ARG A 57 -16.11 -6.55 -20.62
N GLU A 58 -17.27 -6.20 -21.18
CA GLU A 58 -17.66 -6.65 -22.52
C GLU A 58 -16.75 -6.06 -23.60
N ILE A 59 -16.26 -6.92 -24.50
CA ILE A 59 -15.38 -6.55 -25.62
C ILE A 59 -16.03 -6.99 -26.93
N PRO A 60 -16.17 -6.10 -27.94
CA PRO A 60 -16.65 -6.49 -29.26
C PRO A 60 -15.76 -7.57 -29.88
N GLU A 61 -16.37 -8.55 -30.54
CA GLU A 61 -15.68 -9.75 -31.06
C GLU A 61 -14.44 -9.41 -31.92
N HIS A 62 -14.57 -8.43 -32.82
CA HIS A 62 -13.48 -7.96 -33.68
C HIS A 62 -12.31 -7.28 -32.95
N LYS A 63 -12.40 -7.07 -31.64
CA LYS A 63 -11.34 -6.46 -30.81
C LYS A 63 -10.73 -7.43 -29.79
N ILE A 64 -11.23 -8.66 -29.69
CA ILE A 64 -10.83 -9.60 -28.62
C ILE A 64 -9.31 -9.80 -28.59
N GLU A 65 -8.68 -10.13 -29.72
CA GLU A 65 -7.23 -10.40 -29.77
C GLU A 65 -6.40 -9.20 -29.30
N ALA A 66 -6.70 -8.01 -29.85
CA ALA A 66 -5.97 -6.79 -29.51
C ALA A 66 -6.18 -6.34 -28.06
N GLU A 67 -7.36 -6.59 -27.48
CA GLU A 67 -7.62 -6.27 -26.07
C GLU A 67 -7.02 -7.33 -25.13
N PHE A 68 -6.97 -8.60 -25.54
CA PHE A 68 -6.34 -9.68 -24.76
C PHE A 68 -4.82 -9.45 -24.60
N GLU A 69 -4.12 -9.06 -25.67
CA GLU A 69 -2.69 -8.73 -25.61
C GLU A 69 -2.42 -7.55 -24.65
N LYS A 70 -3.23 -6.50 -24.70
CA LYS A 70 -3.15 -5.37 -23.77
C LYS A 70 -3.48 -5.77 -22.34
N TRP A 71 -4.42 -6.71 -22.17
CA TRP A 71 -4.84 -7.19 -20.86
C TRP A 71 -3.70 -7.91 -20.15
N LEU A 72 -2.95 -8.78 -20.84
CA LEU A 72 -1.77 -9.44 -20.29
C LEU A 72 -0.75 -8.43 -19.75
N SER A 73 -0.43 -7.39 -20.53
CA SER A 73 0.48 -6.33 -20.08
C SER A 73 -0.06 -5.56 -18.87
N THR A 74 -1.38 -5.35 -18.81
CA THR A 74 -2.05 -4.69 -17.68
C THR A 74 -1.94 -5.54 -16.41
N LEU A 75 -2.16 -6.85 -16.51
CA LEU A 75 -2.06 -7.77 -15.37
C LEU A 75 -0.61 -7.90 -14.89
N GLN A 76 0.36 -7.99 -15.79
CA GLN A 76 1.78 -8.03 -15.42
C GLN A 76 2.20 -6.77 -14.64
N LYS A 77 1.76 -5.59 -15.08
CA LYS A 77 1.99 -4.34 -14.35
C LYS A 77 1.29 -4.32 -13.00
N ALA A 78 0.04 -4.78 -12.92
CA ALA A 78 -0.70 -4.86 -11.66
C ALA A 78 -0.04 -5.80 -10.62
N LEU A 79 0.83 -6.72 -11.03
CA LEU A 79 1.60 -7.57 -10.11
C LEU A 79 2.86 -6.91 -9.56
N SER A 80 3.44 -5.94 -10.28
CA SER A 80 4.75 -5.37 -9.96
C SER A 80 4.72 -3.89 -9.56
N ASP A 81 3.66 -3.17 -9.93
CA ASP A 81 3.59 -1.74 -9.72
C ASP A 81 3.48 -1.40 -8.23
N PRO A 82 4.14 -0.32 -7.77
CA PRO A 82 3.94 0.16 -6.42
C PRO A 82 2.50 0.66 -6.24
N LEU A 83 2.04 0.76 -4.99
CA LEU A 83 0.67 1.20 -4.64
C LEU A 83 0.20 2.43 -5.43
N GLY A 84 1.08 3.41 -5.65
CA GLY A 84 0.75 4.58 -6.44
C GLY A 84 0.34 4.28 -7.90
N GLY A 85 1.03 3.37 -8.58
CA GLY A 85 0.68 2.94 -9.94
C GLY A 85 -0.58 2.06 -9.96
N LEU A 86 -0.73 1.20 -8.95
CA LEU A 86 -1.93 0.38 -8.77
C LEU A 86 -3.19 1.23 -8.62
N ILE A 87 -3.14 2.32 -7.86
CA ILE A 87 -4.28 3.23 -7.69
C ILE A 87 -4.68 3.87 -9.03
N ASP A 88 -3.72 4.26 -9.88
CA ASP A 88 -4.01 4.80 -11.22
C ASP A 88 -4.66 3.76 -12.13
N ALA A 89 -4.08 2.55 -12.17
CA ALA A 89 -4.58 1.45 -12.98
C ALA A 89 -5.99 1.03 -12.54
N TYR A 90 -6.24 0.96 -11.23
CA TYR A 90 -7.56 0.69 -10.66
C TYR A 90 -8.57 1.78 -11.02
N GLY A 91 -8.25 3.05 -10.76
CA GLY A 91 -9.13 4.15 -11.11
C GLY A 91 -9.45 4.21 -12.61
N LYS A 92 -8.51 3.81 -13.47
CA LYS A 92 -8.76 3.67 -14.91
C LYS A 92 -9.68 2.49 -15.21
N ALA A 93 -9.43 1.32 -14.63
CA ALA A 93 -10.22 0.11 -14.84
C ALA A 93 -11.70 0.33 -14.46
N VAL A 94 -11.96 0.95 -13.30
CA VAL A 94 -13.33 1.26 -12.85
C VAL A 94 -14.02 2.22 -13.82
N ARG A 95 -13.37 3.32 -14.22
CA ARG A 95 -13.97 4.31 -15.15
C ARG A 95 -14.25 3.75 -16.55
N GLN A 96 -13.52 2.71 -16.96
CA GLN A 96 -13.65 2.08 -18.28
C GLN A 96 -14.62 0.90 -18.28
N HIS A 97 -15.14 0.50 -17.13
CA HIS A 97 -16.10 -0.59 -17.03
C HIS A 97 -17.54 -0.03 -17.14
N PRO A 98 -18.32 -0.42 -18.15
CA PRO A 98 -19.64 0.19 -18.42
C PRO A 98 -20.63 -0.03 -17.27
N ASP A 99 -20.54 -1.16 -16.56
CA ASP A 99 -21.44 -1.50 -15.47
C ASP A 99 -20.88 -1.17 -14.08
N ALA A 100 -19.84 -0.33 -14.00
CA ALA A 100 -19.30 0.09 -12.71
C ALA A 100 -20.36 0.83 -11.87
N THR A 101 -20.69 0.28 -10.70
CA THR A 101 -21.74 0.83 -9.81
C THR A 101 -21.20 1.77 -8.74
N LEU A 102 -19.89 1.95 -8.63
CA LEU A 102 -19.25 2.74 -7.57
C LEU A 102 -19.44 4.24 -7.83
N THR A 103 -20.24 4.92 -7.00
CA THR A 103 -20.56 6.34 -7.15
C THR A 103 -19.53 7.28 -6.51
N ASN A 104 -18.79 6.82 -5.51
CA ASN A 104 -17.80 7.59 -4.76
C ASN A 104 -16.35 7.24 -5.15
N LEU A 105 -16.12 6.89 -6.43
CA LEU A 105 -14.78 6.48 -6.89
C LEU A 105 -13.71 7.53 -6.59
N GLN A 106 -14.01 8.82 -6.79
CA GLN A 106 -13.01 9.87 -6.59
C GLN A 106 -12.58 9.98 -5.12
N ASP A 107 -13.53 9.93 -4.18
CA ASP A 107 -13.24 9.95 -2.75
C ASP A 107 -12.37 8.76 -2.34
N LEU A 108 -12.70 7.55 -2.84
CA LEU A 108 -11.91 6.35 -2.59
C LEU A 108 -10.48 6.50 -3.15
N LEU A 109 -10.32 7.03 -4.36
CA LEU A 109 -9.00 7.25 -4.94
C LEU A 109 -8.19 8.27 -4.13
N ASP A 110 -8.81 9.35 -3.67
CA ASP A 110 -8.15 10.37 -2.86
C ASP A 110 -7.68 9.81 -1.50
N ASP A 111 -8.48 8.98 -0.86
CA ASP A 111 -8.12 8.33 0.40
C ASP A 111 -7.03 7.26 0.21
N LEU A 112 -7.11 6.47 -0.86
CA LEU A 112 -6.02 5.56 -1.26
C LEU A 112 -4.70 6.32 -1.49
N ARG A 113 -4.75 7.52 -2.08
CA ARG A 113 -3.57 8.36 -2.31
C ARG A 113 -2.95 8.86 -1.01
N LYS A 114 -3.77 9.37 -0.08
CA LYS A 114 -3.31 9.75 1.27
C LYS A 114 -2.67 8.57 1.99
N ALA A 115 -3.30 7.40 1.92
CA ALA A 115 -2.77 6.17 2.50
C ALA A 115 -1.42 5.76 1.87
N ALA A 116 -1.27 5.92 0.55
CA ALA A 116 0.00 5.66 -0.16
C ALA A 116 1.14 6.59 0.28
N GLU A 117 0.86 7.88 0.55
CA GLU A 117 1.87 8.79 1.09
C GLU A 117 2.37 8.29 2.44
N LEU A 118 1.46 7.91 3.34
CA LEU A 118 1.81 7.40 4.66
C LEU A 118 2.52 6.04 4.61
N ARG A 119 2.11 5.12 3.71
CA ARG A 119 2.79 3.84 3.47
C ARG A 119 4.28 4.03 3.20
N ASN A 120 4.64 5.04 2.41
CA ASN A 120 6.05 5.30 2.11
C ASN A 120 6.83 5.75 3.35
N VAL A 121 6.23 6.58 4.19
CA VAL A 121 6.82 6.99 5.48
C VAL A 121 7.04 5.77 6.37
N LEU A 122 6.01 4.93 6.54
CA LEU A 122 6.06 3.78 7.44
C LEU A 122 7.04 2.68 6.97
N CYS A 123 7.11 2.45 5.65
CA CYS A 123 7.95 1.39 5.07
C CYS A 123 9.42 1.81 4.90
N HIS A 124 9.71 3.09 4.69
CA HIS A 124 11.06 3.57 4.34
C HIS A 124 11.65 4.56 5.35
N GLY A 125 10.86 5.04 6.32
CA GLY A 125 11.32 5.98 7.33
C GLY A 125 12.39 5.39 8.25
N SER A 126 13.40 6.20 8.56
CA SER A 126 14.40 5.86 9.58
C SER A 126 13.89 6.29 10.96
N TRP A 127 13.45 5.31 11.75
CA TRP A 127 12.87 5.54 13.07
C TRP A 127 13.91 6.07 14.06
N ARG A 128 13.61 7.23 14.66
CA ARG A 128 14.48 7.89 15.65
C ARG A 128 14.17 7.38 17.05
N VAL A 129 14.97 7.80 18.02
CA VAL A 129 14.72 7.50 19.43
C VAL A 129 13.34 8.05 19.80
N PRO A 130 12.45 7.25 20.43
CA PRO A 130 11.15 7.75 20.85
C PRO A 130 11.27 8.78 21.98
N ASP A 131 10.26 9.63 22.11
CA ASP A 131 10.10 10.53 23.26
C ASP A 131 9.62 9.78 24.51
N ASP A 132 9.44 10.49 25.63
CA ASP A 132 8.98 9.92 26.91
C ASP A 132 7.58 9.29 26.84
N ALA A 133 6.79 9.63 25.81
CA ALA A 133 5.48 9.04 25.54
C ALA A 133 5.55 7.86 24.56
N GLY A 134 6.75 7.44 24.14
CA GLY A 134 6.94 6.34 23.20
C GLY A 134 6.69 6.69 21.73
N ARG A 135 6.55 7.97 21.39
CA ARG A 135 6.31 8.45 20.02
C ARG A 135 7.64 8.70 19.32
N SER A 136 7.73 8.39 18.03
CA SER A 136 8.88 8.75 17.18
C SER A 136 8.42 9.45 15.92
N ILE A 137 9.18 10.48 15.53
CA ILE A 137 9.10 11.08 14.19
C ILE A 137 10.12 10.33 13.31
N PRO A 138 9.69 9.53 12.33
CA PRO A 138 10.62 8.88 11.42
C PRO A 138 11.31 9.95 10.57
N HIS A 139 12.62 9.82 10.40
CA HIS A 139 13.31 10.62 9.40
C HIS A 139 12.96 10.09 8.01
N TYR A 140 12.13 10.87 7.31
CA TYR A 140 11.68 10.59 5.96
C TYR A 140 11.55 11.92 5.21
N VAL A 141 12.08 11.95 3.98
CA VAL A 141 11.96 13.07 3.06
C VAL A 141 11.35 12.53 1.78
N ASP A 142 10.26 13.13 1.33
CA ASP A 142 9.59 12.68 0.11
C ASP A 142 10.28 13.21 -1.16
N ARG A 143 9.79 12.78 -2.34
CA ARG A 143 10.33 13.21 -3.64
C ARG A 143 10.13 14.72 -3.93
N LYS A 144 9.33 15.42 -3.12
CA LYS A 144 9.07 16.86 -3.19
C LYS A 144 9.89 17.63 -2.14
N ASN A 145 10.87 16.98 -1.51
CA ASN A 145 11.70 17.52 -0.43
C ASN A 145 10.92 17.96 0.83
N ARG A 146 9.72 17.40 1.05
CA ARG A 146 8.94 17.62 2.28
C ARG A 146 9.45 16.68 3.36
N VAL A 147 9.65 17.20 4.57
CA VAL A 147 10.04 16.41 5.74
C VAL A 147 8.77 15.94 6.45
N PHE A 148 8.75 14.68 6.88
CA PHE A 148 7.67 14.16 7.71
C PHE A 148 7.87 14.56 9.17
N GLU A 149 6.88 15.18 9.79
CA GLU A 149 6.99 15.78 11.13
C GLU A 149 6.00 15.22 12.15
N THR A 150 5.13 14.28 11.76
CA THR A 150 4.11 13.73 12.66
C THR A 150 4.73 12.70 13.62
N PRO A 151 4.58 12.86 14.95
CA PRO A 151 4.97 11.82 15.91
C PRO A 151 4.05 10.60 15.79
N ILE A 152 4.63 9.40 15.77
CA ILE A 152 3.92 8.13 15.63
C ILE A 152 4.19 7.24 16.84
N ASP A 153 3.12 6.75 17.47
CA ASP A 153 3.13 5.68 18.47
C ASP A 153 2.34 4.46 17.99
N VAL A 154 2.17 3.47 18.88
CA VAL A 154 1.38 2.26 18.64
C VAL A 154 -0.08 2.59 18.31
N ALA A 155 -0.70 3.54 19.01
CA ALA A 155 -2.11 3.89 18.80
C ALA A 155 -2.34 4.51 17.41
N TYR A 156 -1.42 5.36 16.96
CA TYR A 156 -1.41 5.90 15.61
C TYR A 156 -1.31 4.77 14.57
N LEU A 157 -0.36 3.84 14.74
CA LEU A 157 -0.19 2.70 13.84
C LEU A 157 -1.46 1.83 13.77
N ASP A 158 -2.11 1.58 14.91
CA ASP A 158 -3.37 0.85 14.95
C ASP A 158 -4.51 1.59 14.24
N GLN A 159 -4.59 2.91 14.38
CA GLN A 159 -5.57 3.72 13.66
C GLN A 159 -5.34 3.65 12.15
N VAL A 160 -4.09 3.79 11.70
CA VAL A 160 -3.72 3.66 10.29
C VAL A 160 -4.11 2.27 9.78
N ARG A 161 -3.75 1.22 10.52
CA ARG A 161 -4.08 -0.16 10.14
C ARG A 161 -5.59 -0.35 9.95
N ARG A 162 -6.42 0.15 10.87
CA ARG A 162 -7.89 0.09 10.72
C ARG A 162 -8.36 0.80 9.46
N HIS A 163 -7.82 1.99 9.17
CA HIS A 163 -8.18 2.73 7.97
C HIS A 163 -7.76 1.99 6.68
N VAL A 164 -6.59 1.36 6.64
CA VAL A 164 -6.15 0.55 5.49
C VAL A 164 -7.06 -0.67 5.29
N VAL A 165 -7.55 -1.28 6.37
CA VAL A 165 -8.56 -2.36 6.30
C VAL A 165 -9.86 -1.83 5.67
N GLU A 166 -10.35 -0.68 6.10
CA GLU A 166 -11.55 -0.04 5.53
C GLU A 166 -11.39 0.21 4.03
N LEU A 167 -10.22 0.71 3.59
CA LEU A 167 -9.91 0.90 2.17
C LEU A 167 -9.89 -0.42 1.40
N ALA A 168 -9.31 -1.47 1.96
CA ALA A 168 -9.33 -2.80 1.32
C ALA A 168 -10.75 -3.33 1.17
N CYS A 169 -11.59 -3.20 2.21
CA CYS A 169 -13.01 -3.53 2.15
C CYS A 169 -13.75 -2.71 1.09
N ALA A 170 -13.47 -1.41 0.96
CA ALA A 170 -14.08 -0.56 -0.05
C ALA A 170 -13.73 -1.01 -1.48
N VAL A 171 -12.48 -1.42 -1.72
CA VAL A 171 -12.04 -1.99 -3.01
C VAL A 171 -12.69 -3.35 -3.28
N ILE A 172 -12.84 -4.22 -2.28
CA ILE A 172 -13.57 -5.50 -2.43
C ILE A 172 -15.04 -5.24 -2.77
N ASN A 173 -15.66 -4.28 -2.08
CA ASN A 173 -17.06 -3.91 -2.28
C ASN A 173 -17.31 -3.30 -3.65
N SER A 174 -16.34 -2.58 -4.24
CA SER A 174 -16.52 -2.01 -5.58
C SER A 174 -16.71 -3.07 -6.66
N VAL A 175 -16.10 -4.24 -6.50
CA VAL A 175 -16.34 -5.41 -7.36
C VAL A 175 -17.62 -6.14 -6.95
N SER A 176 -17.78 -6.40 -5.65
CA SER A 176 -18.87 -7.24 -5.14
C SER A 176 -20.25 -6.61 -5.33
N HIS A 177 -20.34 -5.27 -5.26
CA HIS A 177 -21.58 -4.52 -5.50
C HIS A 177 -22.06 -4.60 -6.95
N MET A 178 -21.16 -4.87 -7.92
CA MET A 178 -21.54 -5.14 -9.31
C MET A 178 -22.14 -6.55 -9.49
N GLY A 179 -22.18 -7.36 -8.43
CA GLY A 179 -22.69 -8.73 -8.47
C GLY A 179 -21.64 -9.79 -8.81
N TRP A 180 -20.35 -9.45 -8.80
CA TRP A 180 -19.25 -10.39 -9.03
C TRP A 180 -18.66 -10.91 -7.72
N GLN A 181 -18.18 -12.14 -7.74
CA GLN A 181 -17.38 -12.69 -6.66
C GLN A 181 -16.00 -12.03 -6.68
N PHE A 182 -15.58 -11.44 -5.56
CA PHE A 182 -14.24 -10.88 -5.49
C PHE A 182 -13.21 -12.02 -5.60
N PRO A 183 -12.13 -11.88 -6.40
CA PRO A 183 -11.16 -12.95 -6.60
C PRO A 183 -10.58 -13.49 -5.28
N GLY A 184 -10.73 -14.79 -5.05
CA GLY A 184 -10.29 -15.47 -3.82
C GLY A 184 -11.23 -15.33 -2.61
N SER A 185 -12.39 -14.70 -2.77
CA SER A 185 -13.46 -14.71 -1.75
C SER A 185 -14.44 -15.87 -1.96
N GLN A 186 -15.34 -16.11 -1.00
CA GLN A 186 -16.50 -17.00 -1.15
C GLN A 186 -17.82 -16.21 -1.17
N SER A 187 -17.80 -14.98 -1.70
CA SER A 187 -19.00 -14.14 -1.75
C SER A 187 -20.04 -14.70 -2.74
N PRO A 188 -21.34 -14.38 -2.60
CA PRO A 188 -22.42 -14.96 -3.41
C PRO A 188 -22.49 -14.43 -4.85
N GLY A 189 -21.54 -13.59 -5.26
CA GLY A 189 -21.50 -13.02 -6.61
C GLY A 189 -21.20 -14.08 -7.67
N ARG A 190 -21.35 -13.69 -8.94
CA ARG A 190 -20.96 -14.53 -10.08
C ARG A 190 -19.46 -14.71 -10.10
N GLN A 191 -18.99 -15.94 -10.30
CA GLN A 191 -17.57 -16.21 -10.40
C GLN A 191 -16.97 -15.50 -11.61
N ILE A 192 -15.85 -14.82 -11.40
CA ILE A 192 -14.99 -14.31 -12.47
C ILE A 192 -14.11 -15.50 -12.87
N LEU A 193 -14.24 -15.91 -14.14
CA LEU A 193 -13.67 -17.14 -14.71
C LEU A 193 -12.26 -17.47 -14.19
#